data_AF-A0AAW0U7N2-F1
#
_entry.id   AF-A0AAW0U7N2-F1
#
_cell.length_a   1.000
_cell.length_b   1.000
_cell.length_c   1.000
_cell.angle_alpha   90.00
_cell.angle_beta   90.00
_cell.angle_gamma   90.00
#
_symmetry.space_group_name_H-M   'P 1'
#
loop_
_entity.id
_entity.type
_entity.pdbx_description
1 polymer ?
#
loop_
_entity_poly.entity_id
_entity_poly.type
_entity_poly.pdbx_seq_one_letter_code
_entity_poly.pdbx_strand_id
1 'polypeptide(L)'
;MPGAYLSRHKQMLSDSSSSMCLGYGSRANTLPVRTAYLSGENLVEWSCYVCAVLFVIDLSPCPIKEEWQWQIGAMAVFLAWMNLLLFIRIFPFFGIYVIMFTEILSTFSSFFAVFLFFIVAFALGFFTVLSGEHSFRTPAHSFLRTAVMMIGEINYVDVFNNPASPLQYPEVTYVLLVAFLVIMSILIMNLLVGLAVDDIKAVQDQAMLEKLAMQTKLVLELEMVIPDWVRRRSIVRKLTVSRHPHTGCFRGFCGKFSFYQEREKSDIEQLRLEVLSVKSFAGEPERLQQASPGPWRGPGAATTGGH
;
A
#
# COMPACT_ATOMS: atom_id res chain seq x y z
N MET A 1 29.65 -30.03 -51.60
CA MET A 1 30.21 -29.27 -50.45
C MET A 1 29.09 -28.57 -49.66
N PRO A 2 28.27 -29.27 -48.85
CA PRO A 2 27.15 -28.65 -48.11
C PRO A 2 27.40 -28.47 -46.59
N GLY A 3 28.54 -28.95 -46.06
CA GLY A 3 28.78 -29.01 -44.61
C GLY A 3 29.24 -27.71 -43.92
N ALA A 4 29.70 -26.71 -44.67
CA ALA A 4 30.29 -25.50 -44.09
C ALA A 4 29.25 -24.43 -43.67
N TYR A 5 28.06 -24.43 -44.29
CA TYR A 5 27.02 -23.44 -44.01
C TYR A 5 26.18 -23.76 -42.76
N LEU A 6 25.95 -25.05 -42.47
CA LEU A 6 25.18 -25.46 -41.30
C LEU A 6 25.93 -25.26 -39.97
N SER A 7 27.27 -25.29 -40.02
CA SER A 7 28.12 -25.09 -38.84
C SER A 7 28.20 -23.60 -38.43
N ARG A 8 28.31 -22.67 -39.39
CA ARG A 8 28.27 -21.21 -39.11
C ARG A 8 26.95 -20.74 -38.51
N HIS A 9 25.83 -21.35 -38.92
CA HIS A 9 24.51 -20.96 -38.45
C HIS A 9 24.22 -21.43 -37.01
N LYS A 10 24.83 -22.54 -36.57
CA LYS A 10 24.79 -22.99 -35.17
C LYS A 10 25.73 -22.15 -34.27
N GLN A 11 26.88 -21.72 -34.79
CA GLN A 11 27.80 -20.85 -34.05
C GLN A 11 27.18 -19.46 -33.77
N MET A 12 26.50 -18.86 -34.74
CA MET A 12 25.83 -17.56 -34.56
C MET A 12 24.65 -17.59 -33.59
N LEU A 13 23.91 -18.71 -33.51
CA LEU A 13 22.82 -18.86 -32.54
C LEU A 13 23.35 -19.08 -31.11
N SER A 14 24.49 -19.74 -30.96
CA SER A 14 25.16 -19.89 -29.66
C SER A 14 25.72 -18.56 -29.13
N ASP A 15 26.31 -17.74 -30.00
CA ASP A 15 26.83 -16.41 -29.63
C ASP A 15 25.70 -15.38 -29.38
N SER A 16 24.56 -15.51 -30.07
CA SER A 16 23.37 -14.69 -29.80
C SER A 16 22.70 -15.04 -28.48
N SER A 17 22.66 -16.32 -28.08
CA SER A 17 22.15 -16.71 -26.74
C SER A 17 23.10 -16.30 -25.61
N SER A 18 24.42 -16.38 -25.81
CA SER A 18 25.39 -15.95 -24.79
C SER A 18 25.43 -14.42 -24.61
N SER A 19 25.24 -13.65 -25.68
CA SER A 19 25.17 -12.17 -25.59
C SER A 19 23.84 -11.65 -25.06
N MET A 20 22.73 -12.38 -25.26
CA MET A 20 21.41 -11.98 -24.74
C MET A 20 21.24 -12.29 -23.24
N CYS A 21 21.98 -13.26 -22.70
CA CYS A 21 22.04 -13.53 -21.25
C CYS A 21 22.97 -12.57 -20.48
N LEU A 22 23.88 -11.85 -21.16
CA LEU A 22 24.79 -10.88 -20.53
C LEU A 22 24.21 -9.45 -20.45
N GLY A 23 23.05 -9.19 -21.05
CA GLY A 23 22.44 -7.85 -21.13
C GLY A 23 21.43 -7.50 -20.03
N TYR A 24 20.93 -8.47 -19.26
CA TYR A 24 20.05 -8.24 -18.10
C TYR A 24 20.79 -8.30 -16.76
N GLY A 25 22.11 -8.09 -16.82
CA GLY A 25 23.00 -8.13 -15.67
C GLY A 25 23.86 -6.88 -15.57
N SER A 26 23.28 -5.68 -15.60
CA SER A 26 23.92 -4.48 -15.02
C SER A 26 23.00 -3.26 -15.03
N ARG A 27 22.87 -2.65 -13.85
CA ARG A 27 22.18 -1.38 -13.51
C ARG A 27 20.68 -1.45 -13.25
N ALA A 28 20.31 -2.15 -12.18
CA ALA A 28 19.22 -1.70 -11.32
C ALA A 28 19.66 -1.86 -9.86
N ASN A 29 20.03 -0.73 -9.25
CA ASN A 29 20.11 -0.50 -7.80
C ASN A 29 20.73 -1.60 -6.94
N THR A 30 22.07 -1.69 -6.92
CA THR A 30 22.79 -2.22 -5.75
C THR A 30 22.84 -1.14 -4.66
N LEU A 31 21.68 -0.71 -4.17
CA LEU A 31 21.61 -0.19 -2.80
C LEU A 31 21.77 -1.39 -1.86
N PRO A 32 22.52 -1.28 -0.76
CA PRO A 32 22.89 -2.44 0.03
C PRO A 32 21.62 -3.13 0.57
N VAL A 33 21.42 -4.38 0.18
CA VAL A 33 20.34 -5.29 0.66
C VAL A 33 20.21 -5.27 2.20
N ARG A 34 21.25 -4.84 2.92
CA ARG A 34 21.27 -4.67 4.38
C ARG A 34 20.26 -3.66 4.94
N THR A 35 19.91 -2.58 4.25
CA THR A 35 18.91 -1.61 4.75
C THR A 35 17.47 -1.96 4.35
N ALA A 36 17.28 -2.93 3.44
CA ALA A 36 15.95 -3.39 3.03
C ALA A 36 15.20 -4.17 4.13
N TYR A 37 15.90 -4.62 5.18
CA TYR A 37 15.28 -5.30 6.32
C TYR A 37 14.58 -4.36 7.31
N LEU A 38 14.88 -3.06 7.29
CA LEU A 38 14.26 -2.03 8.14
C LEU A 38 12.98 -1.48 7.49
N SER A 39 12.09 -2.36 7.02
CA SER A 39 10.73 -1.95 6.65
C SER A 39 9.88 -1.74 7.90
N GLY A 40 8.90 -0.82 7.82
CA GLY A 40 7.97 -0.58 8.93
C GLY A 40 7.21 -1.85 9.35
N GLU A 41 6.85 -2.69 8.36
CA GLU A 41 6.20 -3.99 8.58
C GLU A 41 7.10 -4.92 9.42
N ASN A 42 8.37 -5.08 9.03
CA ASN A 42 9.32 -5.90 9.77
C ASN A 42 9.53 -5.36 11.19
N LEU A 43 9.57 -4.04 11.38
CA LEU A 43 9.74 -3.44 12.70
C LEU A 43 8.54 -3.74 13.61
N VAL A 44 7.31 -3.66 13.07
CA VAL A 44 6.08 -4.03 13.80
C VAL A 44 6.11 -5.52 14.17
N GLU A 45 6.50 -6.41 13.25
CA GLU A 45 6.65 -7.84 13.52
C GLU A 45 7.68 -8.11 14.62
N TRP A 46 8.88 -7.55 14.52
CA TRP A 46 9.93 -7.68 15.53
C TRP A 46 9.47 -7.18 16.89
N SER A 47 8.81 -6.02 16.94
CA SER A 47 8.28 -5.47 18.19
C SER A 47 7.22 -6.39 18.81
N CYS A 48 6.34 -6.97 17.99
CA CYS A 48 5.34 -7.93 18.43
C CYS A 48 5.98 -9.19 19.02
N TYR A 49 6.99 -9.77 18.36
CA TYR A 49 7.69 -10.95 18.85
C TYR A 49 8.44 -10.69 20.15
N VAL A 50 9.15 -9.55 20.25
CA VAL A 50 9.86 -9.15 21.48
C VAL A 50 8.87 -8.98 22.63
N CYS A 51 7.77 -8.26 22.43
CA CYS A 51 6.76 -8.06 23.47
C CYS A 51 6.08 -9.39 23.88
N ALA A 52 5.78 -10.28 22.93
CA ALA A 52 5.19 -11.58 23.23
C ALA A 52 6.14 -12.49 24.04
N VAL A 53 7.42 -12.53 23.68
CA VAL A 53 8.43 -13.30 24.42
C VAL A 53 8.61 -12.75 25.83
N LEU A 54 8.75 -11.42 25.98
CA LEU A 54 8.90 -10.78 27.30
C LEU A 54 7.68 -11.02 28.22
N PHE A 55 6.48 -11.13 27.66
CA PHE A 55 5.28 -11.45 28.42
C PHE A 55 5.24 -12.92 28.87
N VAL A 56 5.63 -13.85 28.00
CA VAL A 56 5.57 -15.30 28.28
C VAL A 56 6.66 -15.75 29.25
N ILE A 57 7.86 -15.16 29.21
CA ILE A 57 8.95 -15.55 30.11
C ILE A 57 8.54 -15.37 31.58
N ASP A 58 8.74 -16.42 32.37
CA ASP A 58 8.62 -16.38 33.82
C ASP A 58 9.95 -15.93 34.42
N LEU A 59 10.00 -14.68 34.88
CA LEU A 59 11.18 -14.11 35.53
C LEU A 59 11.10 -14.20 37.07
N SER A 60 9.91 -14.54 37.58
CA SER A 60 9.63 -14.72 38.99
C SER A 60 9.60 -16.21 39.35
N PRO A 61 10.09 -16.60 40.56
CA PRO A 61 9.98 -17.97 41.06
C PRO A 61 8.53 -18.38 41.38
N CYS A 62 7.60 -17.42 41.42
CA CYS A 62 6.17 -17.65 41.59
C CYS A 62 5.42 -17.52 40.25
N PRO A 63 4.33 -18.26 40.04
CA PRO A 63 3.52 -18.23 38.80
C PRO A 63 2.69 -16.95 38.60
N ILE A 64 3.05 -15.86 39.28
CA ILE A 64 2.37 -14.56 39.20
C ILE A 64 3.27 -13.63 38.39
N LYS A 65 2.72 -13.05 37.32
CA LYS A 65 3.42 -12.10 36.45
C LYS A 65 3.58 -10.73 37.14
N GLU A 66 4.72 -10.08 36.91
CA GLU A 66 5.02 -8.74 37.42
C GLU A 66 4.19 -7.64 36.72
N GLU A 67 4.04 -6.46 37.34
CA GLU A 67 3.22 -5.36 36.78
C GLU A 67 3.70 -4.91 35.39
N TRP A 68 5.01 -4.81 35.19
CA TRP A 68 5.59 -4.42 33.90
C TRP A 68 5.35 -5.49 32.82
N GLN A 69 5.23 -6.77 33.19
CA GLN A 69 4.89 -7.83 32.24
C GLN A 69 3.47 -7.67 31.74
N TRP A 70 2.53 -7.29 32.61
CA TRP A 70 1.15 -6.98 32.19
C TRP A 70 1.09 -5.79 31.23
N GLN A 71 1.88 -4.74 31.47
CA GLN A 71 1.97 -3.58 30.56
C GLN A 71 2.49 -3.99 29.18
N ILE A 72 3.55 -4.80 29.13
CA ILE A 72 4.11 -5.32 27.87
C ILE A 72 3.14 -6.31 27.21
N GLY A 73 2.43 -7.14 27.98
CA GLY A 73 1.43 -8.07 27.48
C GLY A 73 0.27 -7.35 26.80
N ALA A 74 -0.22 -6.24 27.38
CA ALA A 74 -1.23 -5.40 26.76
C ALA A 74 -0.73 -4.82 25.42
N MET A 75 0.52 -4.35 25.38
CA MET A 75 1.15 -3.87 24.14
C MET A 75 1.31 -5.00 23.10
N ALA A 76 1.69 -6.21 23.53
CA ALA A 76 1.84 -7.37 22.66
C ALA A 76 0.51 -7.76 21.99
N VAL A 77 -0.59 -7.78 22.76
CA VAL A 77 -1.92 -8.07 22.21
C VAL A 77 -2.33 -7.01 21.19
N PHE A 78 -2.12 -5.72 21.49
CA PHE A 78 -2.40 -4.64 20.56
C PHE A 78 -1.58 -4.76 19.27
N LEU A 79 -0.26 -4.94 19.37
CA LEU A 79 0.62 -5.11 18.22
C LEU A 79 0.29 -6.37 17.41
N ALA A 80 -0.15 -7.45 18.04
CA ALA A 80 -0.58 -8.66 17.34
C ALA A 80 -1.80 -8.41 16.44
N TRP A 81 -2.79 -7.64 16.92
CA TRP A 81 -3.93 -7.22 16.10
C TRP A 81 -3.53 -6.27 14.98
N MET A 82 -2.61 -5.33 15.23
CA MET A 82 -2.07 -4.45 14.18
C MET A 82 -1.31 -5.25 13.12
N ASN A 83 -0.51 -6.23 13.53
CA ASN A 83 0.21 -7.12 12.61
C ASN A 83 -0.75 -8.00 11.80
N LEU A 84 -1.83 -8.48 12.43
CA LEU A 84 -2.90 -9.20 11.72
C LEU A 84 -3.52 -8.35 10.61
N LEU A 85 -3.76 -7.06 10.85
CA LEU A 85 -4.27 -6.15 9.80
C LEU A 85 -3.30 -6.08 8.61
N LEU A 86 -1.99 -6.04 8.86
CA LEU A 86 -0.98 -6.08 7.80
C LEU A 86 -0.97 -7.40 7.03
N PHE A 87 -1.14 -8.55 7.71
CA PHE A 87 -1.28 -9.83 7.01
C PHE A 87 -2.56 -9.93 6.16
N ILE A 88 -3.64 -9.24 6.55
CA ILE A 88 -4.89 -9.23 5.78
C ILE A 88 -4.70 -8.60 4.40
N ARG A 89 -3.64 -7.79 4.20
CA ARG A 89 -3.23 -7.19 2.92
C ARG A 89 -3.17 -8.21 1.77
N ILE A 90 -2.83 -9.47 2.07
CA ILE A 90 -2.71 -10.51 1.05
C ILE A 90 -4.05 -11.04 0.53
N PHE A 91 -5.14 -10.85 1.27
CA PHE A 91 -6.44 -11.34 0.86
C PHE A 91 -7.04 -10.45 -0.24
N PRO A 92 -7.56 -11.02 -1.34
CA PRO A 92 -8.02 -10.25 -2.50
C PRO A 92 -9.26 -9.38 -2.23
N PHE A 93 -10.04 -9.68 -1.18
CA PHE A 93 -11.24 -8.92 -0.82
C PHE A 93 -10.94 -7.78 0.17
N PHE A 94 -10.26 -8.07 1.28
CA PHE A 94 -9.98 -7.10 2.33
C PHE A 94 -8.68 -6.30 2.10
N GLY A 95 -7.75 -6.86 1.32
CA GLY A 95 -6.41 -6.30 1.14
C GLY A 95 -6.41 -4.91 0.51
N ILE A 96 -7.33 -4.60 -0.41
CA ILE A 96 -7.43 -3.26 -1.01
C ILE A 96 -7.68 -2.19 0.06
N TYR A 97 -8.60 -2.46 1.00
CA TYR A 97 -8.93 -1.52 2.06
C TYR A 97 -7.75 -1.30 3.01
N VAL A 98 -6.99 -2.35 3.32
CA VAL A 98 -5.78 -2.24 4.14
C VAL A 98 -4.71 -1.41 3.41
N ILE A 99 -4.46 -1.67 2.12
CA ILE A 99 -3.48 -0.91 1.32
C ILE A 99 -3.84 0.58 1.28
N MET A 100 -5.10 0.88 0.92
CA MET A 100 -5.59 2.26 0.89
C MET A 100 -5.44 2.94 2.26
N PHE A 101 -5.81 2.24 3.34
CA PHE A 101 -5.68 2.78 4.69
C PHE A 101 -4.23 3.08 5.06
N THR A 102 -3.28 2.18 4.74
CA THR A 102 -1.85 2.42 5.03
C THR A 102 -1.26 3.58 4.22
N GLU A 103 -1.69 3.75 2.97
CA GLU A 103 -1.27 4.89 2.12
C GLU A 103 -1.85 6.21 2.64
N ILE A 104 -3.14 6.22 3.03
CA ILE A 104 -3.79 7.40 3.65
C ILE A 104 -3.13 7.74 4.98
N LEU A 105 -2.77 6.75 5.81
CA LEU A 105 -2.05 7.00 7.06
C LEU A 105 -0.67 7.60 6.81
N SER A 106 0.06 7.13 5.80
CA SER A 106 1.39 7.64 5.44
C SER A 106 1.33 9.11 5.01
N THR A 107 0.42 9.43 4.09
CA THR A 107 0.17 10.81 3.64
C THR A 107 -0.26 11.69 4.81
N PHE A 108 -1.26 11.27 5.58
CA PHE A 108 -1.72 11.96 6.78
C PHE A 108 -0.59 12.22 7.78
N SER A 109 0.27 11.22 8.05
CA SER A 109 1.36 11.35 9.02
C SER A 109 2.39 12.42 8.62
N SER A 110 2.64 12.57 7.32
CA SER A 110 3.55 13.57 6.78
C SER A 110 3.02 14.99 6.99
N PHE A 111 1.72 15.20 6.78
CA PHE A 111 1.06 16.49 7.07
C PHE A 111 0.92 16.74 8.58
N PHE A 112 0.61 15.69 9.36
CA PHE A 112 0.43 15.78 10.81
C PHE A 112 1.69 16.23 11.55
N ALA A 113 2.88 15.95 11.02
CA ALA A 113 4.15 16.42 11.58
C ALA A 113 4.22 17.94 11.72
N VAL A 114 3.58 18.70 10.83
CA VAL A 114 3.50 20.17 10.94
C VAL A 114 2.60 20.58 12.12
N PHE A 115 1.50 19.85 12.34
CA PHE A 115 0.57 20.13 13.43
C PHE A 115 1.16 19.81 14.81
N LEU A 116 2.09 18.85 14.90
CA LEU A 116 2.79 18.54 16.16
C LEU A 116 3.48 19.77 16.77
N PHE A 117 4.05 20.67 15.97
CA PHE A 117 4.66 21.90 16.49
C PHE A 117 3.65 22.79 17.21
N PHE A 118 2.45 22.92 16.65
CA PHE A 118 1.40 23.69 17.30
C PHE A 118 0.87 23.00 18.54
N ILE A 119 0.67 21.67 18.51
CA ILE A 119 0.24 20.90 19.69
C ILE A 119 1.23 21.09 20.84
N VAL A 120 2.54 21.00 20.57
CA VAL A 120 3.58 21.24 21.59
C VAL A 120 3.53 22.68 22.10
N ALA A 121 3.41 23.67 21.22
CA ALA A 121 3.36 25.08 21.63
C ALA A 121 2.16 25.39 22.54
N PHE A 122 0.96 24.94 22.16
CA PHE A 122 -0.24 25.13 22.97
C PHE A 122 -0.21 24.28 24.25
N ALA A 123 0.31 23.05 24.21
CA ALA A 123 0.46 22.21 25.39
C ALA A 123 1.40 22.82 26.42
N LEU A 124 2.53 23.39 26.00
CA LEU A 124 3.43 24.08 26.92
C LEU A 124 2.81 25.40 27.42
N GLY A 125 2.08 26.12 26.56
CA GLY A 125 1.30 27.30 26.97
C GLY A 125 0.29 26.97 28.08
N PHE A 126 -0.57 25.98 27.86
CA PHE A 126 -1.55 25.55 28.86
C PHE A 126 -0.89 24.94 30.10
N PHE A 127 0.21 24.22 29.98
CA PHE A 127 0.99 23.72 31.12
C PHE A 127 1.40 24.87 32.05
N THR A 128 1.89 26.00 31.50
CA THR A 128 2.32 27.14 32.32
C THR A 128 1.15 27.89 32.96
N VAL A 129 0.08 28.14 32.19
CA VAL A 129 -1.05 28.97 32.62
C VAL A 129 -2.03 28.20 33.52
N LEU A 130 -2.22 26.90 33.29
CA LEU A 130 -3.16 26.02 34.00
C LEU A 130 -2.46 25.04 34.95
N SER A 131 -1.25 25.36 35.43
CA SER A 131 -0.46 24.48 36.31
C SER A 131 -1.17 24.07 37.61
N GLY A 132 -2.19 24.82 38.04
CA GLY A 132 -3.03 24.48 39.19
C GLY A 132 -4.00 23.32 38.95
N GLU A 133 -4.33 23.02 37.69
CA GLU A 133 -5.30 22.00 37.30
C GLU A 133 -4.65 20.63 37.13
N HIS A 134 -5.30 19.57 37.62
CA HIS A 134 -4.73 18.21 37.61
C HIS A 134 -4.38 17.71 36.21
N SER A 135 -5.18 18.10 35.21
CA SER A 135 -4.99 17.73 33.80
C SER A 135 -3.73 18.36 33.18
N PHE A 136 -3.17 19.41 33.77
CA PHE A 136 -2.04 20.19 33.23
C PHE A 136 -0.83 20.20 34.17
N ARG A 137 -0.78 19.34 35.20
CA ARG A 137 0.31 19.31 36.18
C ARG A 137 1.66 18.85 35.63
N THR A 138 1.66 18.02 34.60
CA THR A 138 2.89 17.55 33.95
C THR A 138 2.86 17.90 32.46
N PRO A 139 4.02 18.14 31.82
CA PRO A 139 4.06 18.42 30.39
C PRO A 139 3.44 17.29 29.55
N ALA A 140 3.59 16.04 29.98
CA ALA A 140 2.99 14.88 29.31
C ALA A 140 1.46 14.87 29.41
N HIS A 141 0.89 15.14 30.58
CA HIS A 141 -0.56 15.24 30.74
C HIS A 141 -1.12 16.45 29.99
N SER A 142 -0.42 17.59 30.00
CA SER A 142 -0.80 18.76 29.21
C SER A 142 -0.81 18.47 27.71
N PHE A 143 0.20 17.76 27.20
CA PHE A 143 0.26 17.34 25.81
C PHE A 143 -0.92 16.45 25.44
N LEU A 144 -1.18 15.41 26.23
CA LEU A 144 -2.32 14.52 26.02
C LEU A 144 -3.65 15.27 26.08
N ARG A 145 -3.83 16.15 27.07
CA ARG A 145 -5.05 16.95 27.23
C ARG A 145 -5.26 17.89 26.05
N THR A 146 -4.19 18.54 25.57
CA THR A 146 -4.23 19.41 24.39
C THR A 146 -4.56 18.63 23.12
N ALA A 147 -4.03 17.41 22.96
CA ALA A 147 -4.38 16.53 21.85
C ALA A 147 -5.85 16.08 21.90
N VAL A 148 -6.41 15.80 23.08
CA VAL A 148 -7.84 15.51 23.25
C VAL A 148 -8.70 16.74 22.91
N MET A 149 -8.28 17.93 23.34
CA MET A 149 -8.96 19.19 23.02
C MET A 149 -8.93 19.50 21.51
N MET A 150 -7.91 19.05 20.78
CA MET A 150 -7.81 19.20 19.33
C MET A 150 -8.93 18.45 18.60
N ILE A 151 -9.30 17.26 19.08
CA ILE A 151 -10.39 16.45 18.52
C ILE A 151 -11.76 17.16 18.67
N GLY A 152 -11.84 18.16 19.56
CA GLY A 152 -13.03 18.97 19.80
C GLY A 152 -13.63 18.79 21.19
N GLU A 153 -13.03 17.95 22.04
CA GLU A 153 -13.49 17.77 23.42
C GLU A 153 -12.93 18.86 24.33
N ILE A 154 -13.73 19.91 24.58
CA ILE A 154 -13.36 21.01 25.47
C ILE A 154 -14.31 21.01 26.67
N ASN A 155 -13.88 20.41 27.77
CA ASN A 155 -14.64 20.44 29.03
C ASN A 155 -14.43 21.80 29.71
N TYR A 156 -15.12 22.82 29.19
CA TYR A 156 -14.93 24.21 29.62
C TYR A 156 -15.19 24.39 31.12
N VAL A 157 -16.28 23.82 31.62
CA VAL A 157 -16.70 23.99 33.02
C VAL A 157 -15.67 23.40 33.98
N ASP A 158 -15.21 22.19 33.71
CA ASP A 158 -14.34 21.45 34.61
C ASP A 158 -12.91 22.00 34.65
N VAL A 159 -12.45 22.61 33.55
CA VAL A 159 -11.07 23.08 33.40
C VAL A 159 -10.93 24.59 33.61
N PHE A 160 -11.88 25.38 33.09
CA PHE A 160 -11.75 26.84 33.03
C PHE A 160 -12.71 27.57 33.97
N ASN A 161 -13.72 26.89 34.51
CA ASN A 161 -14.72 27.48 35.41
C ASN A 161 -14.97 26.61 36.65
N ASN A 162 -13.92 25.98 37.17
CA ASN A 162 -14.01 25.16 38.36
C ASN A 162 -13.84 26.03 39.63
N PRO A 163 -14.85 26.09 40.52
CA PRO A 163 -14.74 26.85 41.76
C PRO A 163 -13.70 26.30 42.74
N ALA A 164 -13.30 25.02 42.61
CA ALA A 164 -12.28 24.40 43.45
C ALA A 164 -10.84 24.73 43.01
N SER A 165 -10.62 25.05 41.73
CA SER A 165 -9.32 25.40 41.14
C SER A 165 -9.44 26.70 40.32
N PRO A 166 -9.51 27.88 40.97
CA PRO A 166 -9.65 29.14 40.26
C PRO A 166 -8.44 29.44 39.36
N LEU A 167 -8.70 30.04 38.20
CA LEU A 167 -7.66 30.43 37.25
C LEU A 167 -6.72 31.49 37.84
N GLN A 168 -5.41 31.22 37.85
CA GLN A 168 -4.40 32.18 38.32
C GLN A 168 -4.27 33.40 37.38
N TYR A 169 -4.39 33.17 36.08
CA TYR A 169 -4.25 34.19 35.03
C TYR A 169 -5.43 34.13 34.05
N PRO A 170 -6.64 34.59 34.43
CA PRO A 170 -7.84 34.42 33.62
C PRO A 170 -7.73 35.08 32.25
N GLU A 171 -7.22 36.31 32.17
CA GLU A 171 -7.11 37.06 30.91
C GLU A 171 -6.26 36.33 29.86
N VAL A 172 -5.05 35.90 30.24
CA VAL A 172 -4.14 35.17 29.36
C VAL A 172 -4.72 33.81 28.99
N THR A 173 -5.35 33.12 29.95
CA THR A 173 -6.04 31.83 29.70
C THR A 173 -7.09 31.97 28.61
N TYR A 174 -7.97 32.97 28.68
CA TYR A 174 -9.04 33.16 27.70
C TYR A 174 -8.50 33.54 26.33
N VAL A 175 -7.48 34.41 26.25
CA VAL A 175 -6.82 34.74 24.98
C VAL A 175 -6.20 33.50 24.34
N LEU A 176 -5.47 32.70 25.13
CA LEU A 176 -4.85 31.47 24.67
C LEU A 176 -5.90 30.44 24.22
N LEU A 177 -7.01 30.33 24.94
CA LEU A 177 -8.14 29.44 24.60
C LEU A 177 -8.81 29.85 23.29
N VAL A 178 -9.08 31.15 23.08
CA VAL A 178 -9.67 31.64 21.82
C VAL A 178 -8.72 31.40 20.64
N ALA A 179 -7.41 31.67 20.81
CA ALA A 179 -6.42 31.37 19.78
C ALA A 179 -6.36 29.86 19.47
N PHE A 180 -6.42 29.01 20.49
CA PHE A 180 -6.48 27.56 20.33
C PHE A 180 -7.73 27.11 19.56
N LEU A 181 -8.91 27.64 19.90
CA LEU A 181 -10.17 27.31 19.23
C LEU A 181 -10.13 27.64 17.74
N VAL A 182 -9.62 28.83 17.39
CA VAL A 182 -9.52 29.25 15.99
C VAL A 182 -8.52 28.38 15.24
N ILE A 183 -7.30 28.21 15.77
CA ILE A 183 -6.22 27.55 15.02
C ILE A 183 -6.36 26.03 15.05
N MET A 184 -6.48 25.41 16.24
CA MET A 184 -6.51 23.95 16.36
C MET A 184 -7.88 23.38 16.00
N SER A 185 -8.95 23.89 16.63
CA SER A 185 -10.27 23.27 16.51
C SER A 185 -10.99 23.63 15.21
N ILE A 186 -10.81 24.84 14.68
CA ILE A 186 -11.49 25.25 13.44
C ILE A 186 -10.57 25.08 12.23
N LEU A 187 -9.40 25.73 12.20
CA LEU A 187 -8.56 25.71 11.00
C LEU A 187 -7.97 24.32 10.73
N ILE A 188 -7.33 23.69 11.74
CA ILE A 188 -6.66 22.41 11.51
C ILE A 188 -7.66 21.27 11.31
N MET A 189 -8.75 21.19 12.08
CA MET A 189 -9.76 20.14 11.86
C MET A 189 -10.36 20.22 10.45
N ASN A 190 -10.67 21.42 9.96
CA ASN A 190 -11.21 21.59 8.61
C ASN A 190 -10.16 21.29 7.53
N LEU A 191 -8.89 21.65 7.76
CA LEU A 191 -7.80 21.31 6.85
C LEU A 191 -7.57 19.80 6.78
N LEU A 192 -7.61 19.10 7.91
CA LEU A 192 -7.43 17.66 8.01
C LEU A 192 -8.53 16.92 7.24
N VAL A 193 -9.79 17.33 7.42
CA VAL A 193 -10.92 16.78 6.68
C VAL A 193 -10.82 17.11 5.19
N GLY A 194 -10.42 18.34 4.84
CA GLY A 194 -10.24 18.76 3.44
C GLY A 194 -9.19 17.93 2.72
N LEU A 195 -8.00 17.76 3.32
CA LEU A 195 -6.92 16.95 2.77
C LEU A 195 -7.33 15.47 2.66
N ALA A 196 -7.99 14.93 3.68
CA ALA A 196 -8.43 13.54 3.66
C ALA A 196 -9.41 13.26 2.50
N VAL A 197 -10.34 14.17 2.21
CA VAL A 197 -11.31 14.00 1.13
C VAL A 197 -10.64 14.03 -0.26
N ASP A 198 -9.62 14.87 -0.43
CA ASP A 198 -8.89 14.96 -1.69
C ASP A 198 -7.94 13.77 -1.89
N ASP A 199 -7.25 13.33 -0.85
CA ASP A 199 -6.32 12.19 -0.89
C ASP A 199 -7.05 10.86 -1.13
N ILE A 200 -8.25 10.65 -0.57
CA ILE A 200 -9.02 9.41 -0.75
C ILE A 200 -9.27 9.10 -2.24
N LYS A 201 -9.61 10.12 -3.05
CA LYS A 201 -9.91 9.91 -4.47
C LYS A 201 -8.66 9.51 -5.25
N ALA A 202 -7.56 10.21 -5.04
CA ALA A 202 -6.29 9.92 -5.72
C ALA A 202 -5.72 8.55 -5.33
N VAL A 203 -5.81 8.20 -4.05
CA VAL A 203 -5.33 6.91 -3.54
C VAL A 203 -6.20 5.76 -4.05
N GLN A 204 -7.51 5.95 -4.23
CA GLN A 204 -8.40 4.89 -4.71
C GLN A 204 -8.04 4.41 -6.13
N ASP A 205 -7.74 5.33 -7.05
CA ASP A 205 -7.38 5.00 -8.43
C ASP A 205 -6.03 4.26 -8.50
N GLN A 206 -5.06 4.69 -7.69
CA GLN A 206 -3.74 4.07 -7.61
C GLN A 206 -3.79 2.69 -6.92
N ALA A 207 -4.61 2.53 -5.87
CA ALA A 207 -4.69 1.30 -5.10
C ALA A 207 -5.19 0.11 -5.93
N MET A 208 -6.03 0.34 -6.94
CA MET A 208 -6.48 -0.72 -7.84
C MET A 208 -5.32 -1.29 -8.67
N LEU A 209 -4.45 -0.43 -9.19
CA LEU A 209 -3.25 -0.85 -9.92
C LEU A 209 -2.25 -1.57 -9.00
N GLU A 210 -2.04 -1.04 -7.80
CA GLU A 210 -1.14 -1.66 -6.81
C GLU A 210 -1.63 -3.03 -6.35
N LYS A 211 -2.94 -3.20 -6.16
CA LYS A 211 -3.54 -4.50 -5.84
C LYS A 211 -3.21 -5.53 -6.93
N LEU A 212 -3.39 -5.17 -8.20
CA LEU A 212 -3.12 -6.07 -9.33
C LEU A 212 -1.65 -6.42 -9.44
N ALA A 213 -0.78 -5.43 -9.26
CA ALA A 213 0.66 -5.64 -9.23
C ALA A 213 1.06 -6.59 -8.10
N MET A 214 0.49 -6.42 -6.90
CA MET A 214 0.75 -7.26 -5.73
C MET A 214 0.27 -8.69 -5.92
N GLN A 215 -0.94 -8.89 -6.47
CA GLN A 215 -1.43 -10.22 -6.82
C GLN A 215 -0.53 -10.91 -7.85
N THR A 216 -0.10 -10.17 -8.88
CA THR A 216 0.78 -10.71 -9.92
C THR A 216 2.13 -11.09 -9.34
N LYS A 217 2.71 -10.22 -8.48
CA LYS A 217 3.98 -10.48 -7.79
C LYS A 217 3.87 -11.70 -6.88
N LEU A 218 2.80 -11.83 -6.10
CA LEU A 218 2.57 -12.99 -5.25
C LEU A 218 2.49 -14.28 -6.08
N VAL A 219 1.75 -14.27 -7.19
CA VAL A 219 1.63 -15.44 -8.08
C VAL A 219 2.98 -15.80 -8.69
N LEU A 220 3.78 -14.81 -9.12
CA LEU A 220 5.12 -15.03 -9.66
C LEU A 220 6.08 -15.59 -8.62
N GLU A 221 6.10 -15.03 -7.40
CA GLU A 221 6.92 -15.53 -6.29
C GLU A 221 6.54 -16.97 -5.92
N LEU A 222 5.24 -17.26 -5.85
CA LEU A 222 4.77 -18.63 -5.64
C LEU A 222 5.18 -19.55 -6.80
N GLU A 223 5.07 -19.13 -8.06
CA GLU A 223 5.48 -19.93 -9.21
C GLU A 223 6.99 -20.24 -9.20
N MET A 224 7.81 -19.32 -8.69
CA MET A 224 9.26 -19.51 -8.54
C MET A 224 9.63 -20.45 -7.39
N VAL A 225 8.85 -20.48 -6.30
CA VAL A 225 9.10 -21.32 -5.12
C VAL A 225 8.50 -22.72 -5.29
N ILE A 226 7.43 -22.87 -6.07
CA ILE A 226 6.73 -24.14 -6.25
C ILE A 226 7.62 -25.16 -6.99
N PRO A 227 7.77 -26.39 -6.46
CA PRO A 227 8.50 -27.44 -7.12
C PRO A 227 7.95 -27.80 -8.50
N ASP A 228 8.88 -28.09 -9.39
CA ASP A 228 8.65 -28.45 -10.79
C ASP A 228 7.57 -29.52 -11.04
N TRP A 229 7.46 -30.50 -10.13
CA TRP A 229 6.48 -31.58 -10.22
C TRP A 229 5.05 -31.12 -9.88
N VAL A 230 4.87 -30.19 -8.94
CA VAL A 230 3.57 -29.56 -8.64
C VAL A 230 3.18 -28.64 -9.80
N ARG A 231 4.13 -27.84 -10.28
CA ARG A 231 3.93 -26.91 -11.39
C ARG A 231 3.45 -27.63 -12.66
N ARG A 232 4.11 -28.73 -13.02
CA ARG A 232 3.72 -29.55 -14.19
C ARG A 232 2.35 -30.22 -14.05
N ARG A 233 1.87 -30.46 -12.83
CA ARG A 233 0.58 -31.10 -12.56
C ARG A 233 -0.58 -30.11 -12.44
N SER A 234 -0.32 -28.88 -12.01
CA SER A 234 -1.34 -27.88 -11.67
C SER A 234 -1.54 -26.80 -12.74
N ILE A 235 -0.60 -26.58 -13.66
CA ILE A 235 -0.75 -25.57 -14.72
C ILE A 235 -1.63 -26.11 -15.85
N VAL A 236 -2.85 -25.59 -15.94
CA VAL A 236 -3.73 -25.76 -17.10
C VAL A 236 -3.40 -24.68 -18.14
N ARG A 237 -2.73 -25.04 -19.23
CA ARG A 237 -2.27 -24.09 -20.27
C ARG A 237 -3.39 -23.39 -21.06
N LYS A 238 -4.63 -23.90 -21.02
CA LYS A 238 -5.76 -23.33 -21.75
C LYS A 238 -7.04 -23.41 -20.92
N LEU A 239 -7.63 -22.27 -20.61
CA LEU A 239 -8.99 -22.14 -20.08
C LEU A 239 -9.92 -21.79 -21.23
N THR A 240 -10.69 -22.76 -21.73
CA THR A 240 -11.84 -22.49 -22.61
C THR A 240 -13.01 -22.02 -21.75
N VAL A 241 -13.27 -20.71 -21.76
CA VAL A 241 -14.46 -20.12 -21.11
C VAL A 241 -15.66 -20.35 -22.03
N SER A 242 -16.46 -21.38 -21.74
CA SER A 242 -17.75 -21.58 -22.39
C SER A 242 -18.82 -20.75 -21.66
N ARG A 243 -19.43 -19.77 -22.35
CA ARG A 243 -20.61 -19.04 -21.84
C ARG A 243 -21.79 -20.01 -21.78
N HIS A 244 -22.12 -20.52 -20.60
CA HIS A 244 -23.39 -21.22 -20.39
C HIS A 244 -24.46 -20.22 -19.93
N PRO A 245 -25.66 -20.21 -20.54
CA PRO A 245 -26.76 -19.37 -20.09
C PRO A 245 -27.24 -19.81 -18.69
N HIS A 246 -27.54 -18.82 -17.85
CA HIS A 246 -27.89 -19.00 -16.45
C HIS A 246 -29.15 -19.86 -16.25
N THR A 247 -28.98 -21.07 -15.74
CA THR A 247 -30.04 -21.80 -15.03
C THR A 247 -29.46 -22.48 -13.81
N GLY A 248 -29.78 -21.98 -12.61
CA GLY A 248 -29.39 -22.62 -11.36
C GLY A 248 -29.44 -21.69 -10.14
N CYS A 249 -30.58 -21.70 -9.45
CA CYS A 249 -30.97 -20.91 -8.28
C CYS A 249 -30.21 -21.26 -6.97
N PHE A 250 -28.90 -21.52 -7.01
CA PHE A 250 -28.19 -22.06 -5.84
C PHE A 250 -26.78 -21.47 -5.65
N ARG A 251 -26.65 -20.15 -5.44
CA ARG A 251 -25.35 -19.56 -5.04
C ARG A 251 -25.40 -18.11 -4.54
N GLY A 252 -26.14 -17.82 -3.48
CA GLY A 252 -26.18 -16.46 -2.90
C GLY A 252 -24.83 -15.94 -2.38
N PHE A 253 -23.95 -16.83 -1.90
CA PHE A 253 -22.64 -16.44 -1.34
C PHE A 253 -21.50 -16.57 -2.36
N CYS A 254 -21.42 -17.71 -3.08
CA CYS A 254 -20.39 -17.91 -4.09
C CYS A 254 -20.69 -17.19 -5.41
N GLY A 255 -21.97 -16.90 -5.71
CA GLY A 255 -22.34 -16.07 -6.86
C GLY A 255 -21.92 -14.62 -6.67
N LYS A 256 -21.99 -14.09 -5.44
CA LYS A 256 -21.41 -12.77 -5.11
C LYS A 256 -19.91 -12.77 -5.32
N PHE A 257 -19.18 -13.78 -4.84
CA PHE A 257 -17.73 -13.86 -5.01
C PHE A 257 -17.32 -13.94 -6.50
N SER A 258 -18.05 -14.74 -7.30
CA SER A 258 -17.84 -14.84 -8.75
C SER A 258 -18.14 -13.52 -9.47
N PHE A 259 -19.16 -12.79 -9.04
CA PHE A 259 -19.56 -11.51 -9.65
C PHE A 259 -18.59 -10.37 -9.30
N TYR A 260 -18.05 -10.35 -8.07
CA TYR A 260 -16.97 -9.43 -7.69
C TYR A 260 -15.70 -9.67 -8.53
N GLN A 261 -15.36 -10.93 -8.79
CA GLN A 261 -14.19 -11.29 -9.60
C GLN A 261 -14.36 -11.00 -11.10
N GLU A 262 -15.59 -11.00 -11.62
CA GLU A 262 -15.90 -10.54 -12.99
C GLU A 262 -15.88 -9.02 -13.12
N ARG A 263 -16.32 -8.28 -12.09
CA ARG A 263 -16.22 -6.81 -12.07
C ARG A 263 -14.77 -6.33 -11.98
N GLU A 264 -13.95 -7.01 -11.19
CA GLU A 264 -12.52 -6.74 -11.12
C GLU A 264 -11.85 -6.98 -12.49
N LYS A 265 -12.26 -8.00 -13.26
CA LYS A 265 -11.76 -8.23 -14.63
C LYS A 265 -12.17 -7.15 -15.62
N SER A 266 -13.37 -6.58 -15.54
CA SER A 266 -13.78 -5.48 -16.42
C SER A 266 -12.97 -4.21 -16.14
N ASP A 267 -12.70 -3.92 -14.87
CA ASP A 267 -11.94 -2.74 -14.46
C ASP A 267 -10.47 -2.86 -14.88
N ILE A 268 -9.90 -4.08 -14.83
CA ILE A 268 -8.55 -4.39 -15.35
C ILE A 268 -8.45 -4.19 -16.87
N GLU A 269 -9.44 -4.65 -17.64
CA GLU A 269 -9.43 -4.47 -19.10
C GLU A 269 -9.63 -3.00 -19.50
N GLN A 270 -10.41 -2.22 -18.73
CA GLN A 270 -10.48 -0.77 -18.92
C GLN A 270 -9.13 -0.09 -18.65
N LEU A 271 -8.49 -0.37 -17.51
CA LEU A 271 -7.17 0.18 -17.18
C LEU A 271 -6.09 -0.24 -18.19
N ARG A 272 -6.16 -1.48 -18.70
CA ARG A 272 -5.27 -1.97 -19.76
C ARG A 272 -5.43 -1.15 -21.05
N LEU A 273 -6.67 -0.83 -21.44
CA LEU A 273 -6.94 0.00 -22.61
C LEU A 273 -6.46 1.45 -22.43
N GLU A 274 -6.62 2.02 -21.23
CA GLU A 274 -6.10 3.36 -20.92
C GLU A 274 -4.57 3.41 -20.97
N VAL A 275 -3.87 2.45 -20.36
CA VAL A 275 -2.40 2.38 -20.40
C VAL A 275 -1.88 2.15 -21.83
N LEU A 276 -2.58 1.34 -22.62
CA LEU A 276 -2.26 1.15 -24.04
C LEU A 276 -2.49 2.42 -24.85
N SER A 277 -3.52 3.21 -24.53
CA SER A 277 -3.78 4.50 -25.17
C SER A 277 -2.69 5.53 -24.85
N VAL A 278 -2.22 5.59 -23.60
CA VAL A 278 -1.13 6.48 -23.16
C VAL A 278 0.20 6.11 -23.85
N LYS A 279 0.48 4.81 -24.01
CA LYS A 279 1.65 4.34 -24.77
C LYS A 279 1.55 4.62 -26.27
N SER A 280 0.35 4.67 -26.84
CA SER A 280 0.15 5.07 -28.24
C SER A 280 0.36 6.58 -28.47
N PHE A 281 0.15 7.41 -27.43
CA PHE A 281 0.32 8.86 -27.48
C PHE A 281 1.78 9.29 -27.29
N ALA A 282 2.56 8.52 -26.51
CA ALA A 282 4.02 8.67 -26.39
C ALA A 282 4.72 7.93 -27.54
N GLY A 283 4.61 8.46 -28.76
CA GLY A 283 5.10 7.83 -29.99
C GLY A 283 6.59 7.44 -29.95
N GLU A 284 6.88 6.18 -30.29
CA GLU A 284 8.21 5.72 -30.69
C GLU A 284 8.22 5.57 -32.23
N PRO A 285 9.20 6.15 -32.95
CA PRO A 285 9.09 6.41 -34.38
C PRO A 285 9.31 5.15 -35.24
N GLU A 286 8.57 5.09 -36.34
CA GLU A 286 8.54 4.03 -37.35
C GLU A 286 9.90 3.52 -37.82
N ARG A 287 10.05 2.19 -37.86
CA ARG A 287 10.88 1.49 -38.88
C ARG A 287 10.16 0.26 -39.40
N LEU A 288 9.29 0.46 -40.39
CA LEU A 288 8.85 -0.61 -41.30
C LEU A 288 8.76 -0.09 -42.74
N GLN A 289 9.91 0.07 -43.39
CA GLN A 289 10.03 0.04 -44.85
C GLN A 289 11.28 -0.75 -45.23
N GLN A 290 11.10 -2.04 -45.52
CA GLN A 290 11.76 -2.78 -46.61
C GLN A 290 11.36 -4.25 -46.54
N ALA A 291 10.30 -4.60 -47.27
CA ALA A 291 10.05 -5.96 -47.71
C ALA A 291 9.44 -5.88 -49.12
N SER A 292 10.29 -5.90 -50.16
CA SER A 292 9.85 -6.19 -51.52
C SER A 292 9.64 -7.70 -51.68
N PRO A 293 8.51 -8.17 -52.25
CA PRO A 293 8.35 -9.58 -52.60
C PRO A 293 8.96 -9.91 -53.97
N GLY A 294 9.66 -11.04 -54.03
CA GLY A 294 10.19 -11.66 -55.25
C GLY A 294 9.12 -12.34 -56.13
N PRO A 295 9.54 -12.99 -57.24
CA PRO A 295 8.81 -12.96 -58.53
C PRO A 295 7.73 -14.04 -58.69
N TRP A 296 6.64 -13.67 -59.36
CA TRP A 296 5.53 -14.55 -59.76
C TRP A 296 5.85 -15.34 -61.05
N ARG A 297 5.64 -16.66 -61.02
CA ARG A 297 5.49 -17.54 -62.21
C ARG A 297 4.01 -17.61 -62.61
N GLY A 298 3.75 -17.56 -63.92
CA GLY A 298 2.40 -17.53 -64.52
C GLY A 298 1.59 -18.84 -64.42
N PRO A 299 0.45 -18.89 -65.13
CA PRO A 299 0.47 -19.64 -66.39
C PRO A 299 -0.37 -19.03 -67.55
N GLY A 300 0.18 -19.12 -68.76
CA GLY A 300 -0.47 -19.68 -69.96
C GLY A 300 -1.72 -19.05 -70.60
N ALA A 301 -1.51 -18.49 -71.80
CA ALA A 301 -2.21 -18.80 -73.07
C ALA A 301 -3.09 -17.72 -73.75
N ALA A 302 -2.76 -17.56 -75.06
CA ALA A 302 -3.62 -17.32 -76.23
C ALA A 302 -3.73 -15.88 -76.82
N THR A 303 -3.02 -15.69 -77.97
CA THR A 303 -3.48 -15.20 -79.31
C THR A 303 -4.35 -13.93 -79.39
N THR A 304 -4.18 -12.91 -80.23
CA THR A 304 -3.83 -12.69 -81.67
C THR A 304 -3.60 -11.17 -81.83
N GLY A 305 -2.63 -10.64 -82.58
CA GLY A 305 -2.66 -10.41 -84.03
C GLY A 305 -3.05 -8.96 -84.41
N GLY A 306 -2.20 -8.26 -85.19
CA GLY A 306 -2.66 -7.27 -86.17
C GLY A 306 -2.25 -5.79 -85.99
N HIS A 307 -1.35 -5.37 -86.90
CA HIS A 307 -0.99 -4.01 -87.37
C HIS A 307 -0.07 -3.12 -86.52
#